data_AF-A0A2G8SL53-F1
#
_entry.id   AF-A0A2G8SL53-F1
#
_cell.length_a   1.000
_cell.length_b   1.000
_cell.length_c   1.000
_cell.angle_alpha   90.00
_cell.angle_beta   90.00
_cell.angle_gamma   90.00
#
_symmetry.space_group_name_H-M   'P 1'
#
loop_
_entity.id
_entity.type
_entity.pdbx_description
1 polymer ?
#
loop_
_entity_poly.entity_id
_entity_poly.type
_entity_poly.pdbx_seq_one_letter_code
_entity_poly.pdbx_strand_id
1 'polypeptide(L)'
;MPLTVSIRDFTHDTEMALSICLHHSRRIRRLHAEGPLGLLLAPLTGTFNILEEARLEYHSDEGSSVRHILHFRGDDFPRLHTLEIASADVAWDAFSLQSLRELKLNGRVRGLSTTSLLRILQGSPSLRVLRVGRGVQLLPASEGRAEAREAIPLAHLRQIHLYGAPQELAYVLDRFTVPYGNFHIYLAYVCDDGWWWREDGHSLDMLLPRQLAFRSLLPYCTSLILVIALSGTRVLAFNQSKACYLSIKTMNDLLFANGRYPTMTEEIWMSILDAFSCSPLSRFCLDYSHPLNITVPMWTSLCCRFPLYTVQTKLRGSMEDRGRADLLQNLFTALRDPDSHRVHTLELVSLSLNSGTVGAILDLLKDRASMGAPLERLVFILCYCENSLDRGALKQRFENAADLVIRYDEDADSPDTDSKDEFRYTP
;
A
#
# COMPACT_ATOMS: atom_id res chain seq x y z
N MET A 1 -1.95 40.37 -13.31
CA MET A 1 -1.97 38.94 -13.71
C MET A 1 -1.22 38.10 -12.68
N PRO A 2 -1.79 36.97 -12.21
CA PRO A 2 -1.12 36.02 -11.32
C PRO A 2 0.12 35.42 -11.97
N LEU A 3 1.14 35.13 -11.19
CA LEU A 3 2.44 34.63 -11.62
C LEU A 3 2.72 33.24 -11.05
N THR A 4 3.42 32.44 -11.85
CA THR A 4 4.08 31.19 -11.43
C THR A 4 5.58 31.48 -11.45
N VAL A 5 6.25 31.28 -10.33
CA VAL A 5 7.67 31.55 -10.17
C VAL A 5 8.39 30.27 -9.82
N SER A 6 9.48 29.98 -10.53
CA SER A 6 10.40 28.87 -10.24
C SER A 6 11.79 29.44 -10.04
N ILE A 7 12.39 29.16 -8.89
CA ILE A 7 13.75 29.55 -8.54
C ILE A 7 14.53 28.25 -8.29
N ARG A 8 15.58 28.04 -9.06
CA ARG A 8 16.48 26.90 -8.92
C ARG A 8 17.89 27.41 -8.67
N ASP A 9 18.61 26.73 -7.78
CA ASP A 9 20.04 26.90 -7.54
C ASP A 9 20.45 28.31 -7.06
N PHE A 10 20.33 28.55 -5.75
CA PHE A 10 20.60 29.84 -5.07
C PHE A 10 22.07 30.22 -4.94
N THR A 11 22.99 29.38 -5.38
CA THR A 11 24.40 29.51 -4.98
C THR A 11 25.07 30.77 -5.51
N HIS A 12 24.54 31.43 -6.55
CA HIS A 12 25.16 32.64 -7.14
C HIS A 12 24.29 33.91 -7.22
N ASP A 13 22.94 33.85 -7.12
CA ASP A 13 22.04 35.00 -7.38
C ASP A 13 20.88 35.15 -6.37
N THR A 14 21.13 34.86 -5.09
CA THR A 14 20.11 34.93 -4.02
C THR A 14 19.46 36.32 -3.91
N GLU A 15 20.23 37.41 -4.02
CA GLU A 15 19.70 38.78 -3.93
C GLU A 15 18.78 39.15 -5.10
N MET A 16 19.13 38.72 -6.32
CA MET A 16 18.31 38.98 -7.51
C MET A 16 16.97 38.24 -7.41
N ALA A 17 17.00 36.95 -7.06
CA ALA A 17 15.79 36.14 -6.85
C ALA A 17 14.89 36.73 -5.75
N LEU A 18 15.49 37.21 -4.66
CA LEU A 18 14.79 37.85 -3.55
C LEU A 18 14.15 39.18 -3.96
N SER A 19 14.87 40.02 -4.73
CA SER A 19 14.36 41.29 -5.24
C SER A 19 13.14 41.10 -6.16
N ILE A 20 13.18 40.11 -7.04
CA ILE A 20 12.08 39.77 -7.96
C ILE A 20 10.88 39.26 -7.15
N CYS A 21 11.11 38.39 -6.16
CA CYS A 21 10.05 37.88 -5.30
C CYS A 21 9.41 38.98 -4.45
N LEU A 22 10.20 39.89 -3.88
CA LEU A 22 9.68 41.02 -3.11
C LEU A 22 8.78 41.91 -3.98
N HIS A 23 9.28 42.28 -5.17
CA HIS A 23 8.57 43.17 -6.09
C HIS A 23 7.27 42.55 -6.64
N HIS A 24 7.19 41.22 -6.71
CA HIS A 24 6.05 40.50 -7.27
C HIS A 24 5.26 39.64 -6.28
N SER A 25 5.61 39.65 -4.99
CA SER A 25 5.02 38.82 -3.92
C SER A 25 3.49 38.75 -3.97
N ARG A 26 2.82 39.89 -4.11
CA ARG A 26 1.34 40.01 -4.19
C ARG A 26 0.71 39.44 -5.47
N ARG A 27 1.52 39.03 -6.44
CA ARG A 27 1.11 38.42 -7.71
C ARG A 27 1.49 36.96 -7.80
N ILE A 28 2.36 36.45 -6.94
CA ILE A 28 2.84 35.07 -6.99
C ILE A 28 1.74 34.17 -6.45
N ARG A 29 1.19 33.35 -7.34
CA ARG A 29 0.17 32.35 -7.03
C ARG A 29 0.78 30.97 -6.80
N ARG A 30 1.87 30.68 -7.51
CA ARG A 30 2.60 29.42 -7.41
C ARG A 30 4.10 29.69 -7.26
N LEU A 31 4.70 29.09 -6.25
CA LEU A 31 6.13 29.22 -5.97
C LEU A 31 6.78 27.83 -5.96
N HIS A 32 7.83 27.68 -6.76
CA HIS A 32 8.76 26.57 -6.67
C HIS A 32 10.14 27.12 -6.32
N ALA A 33 10.74 26.68 -5.23
CA ALA A 33 12.04 27.14 -4.79
C ALA A 33 12.93 25.96 -4.35
N GLU A 34 14.15 25.93 -4.85
CA GLU A 34 15.18 24.92 -4.53
C GLU A 34 16.45 25.62 -4.03
N GLY A 35 16.86 25.47 -2.77
CA GLY A 35 18.05 26.12 -2.17
C GLY A 35 17.79 26.62 -0.73
N PRO A 36 18.60 27.51 -0.11
CA PRO A 36 18.47 27.98 1.28
C PRO A 36 17.19 28.80 1.50
N LEU A 37 16.07 28.08 1.63
CA LEU A 37 14.70 28.60 1.61
C LEU A 37 14.43 29.67 2.66
N GLY A 38 15.07 29.60 3.83
CA GLY A 38 14.85 30.60 4.87
C GLY A 38 15.42 31.97 4.54
N LEU A 39 16.46 32.06 3.71
CA LEU A 39 16.94 33.35 3.19
C LEU A 39 15.92 33.97 2.23
N LEU A 40 15.27 33.14 1.41
CA LEU A 40 14.22 33.58 0.49
C LEU A 40 12.95 33.99 1.22
N LEU A 41 12.44 33.12 2.11
CA LEU A 41 11.10 33.22 2.65
C LEU A 41 10.99 34.17 3.85
N ALA A 42 12.03 34.30 4.67
CA ALA A 42 11.96 35.15 5.86
C ALA A 42 11.61 36.61 5.53
N PRO A 43 12.21 37.26 4.50
CA PRO A 43 11.86 38.63 4.11
C PRO A 43 10.48 38.77 3.44
N LEU A 44 9.88 37.66 3.01
CA LEU A 44 8.61 37.62 2.29
C LEU A 44 7.41 37.25 3.19
N THR A 45 7.66 37.00 4.47
CA THR A 45 6.64 36.70 5.49
C THR A 45 5.55 37.78 5.47
N GLY A 46 4.28 37.39 5.41
CA GLY A 46 3.13 38.30 5.33
C GLY A 46 2.90 38.99 3.97
N THR A 47 3.74 38.76 2.96
CA THR A 47 3.59 39.41 1.63
C THR A 47 2.81 38.56 0.62
N PHE A 48 2.71 37.26 0.85
CA PHE A 48 2.13 36.26 -0.05
C PHE A 48 0.61 36.09 0.11
N ASN A 49 -0.14 37.16 -0.11
CA ASN A 49 -1.60 37.17 0.10
C ASN A 49 -2.42 36.33 -0.91
N ILE A 50 -1.84 35.98 -2.07
CA ILE A 50 -2.51 35.15 -3.09
C ILE A 50 -1.80 33.85 -3.42
N LEU A 51 -0.77 33.47 -2.65
CA LEU A 51 -0.06 32.22 -2.87
C LEU A 51 -0.98 31.04 -2.58
N GLU A 52 -1.18 30.20 -3.58
CA GLU A 52 -2.07 29.03 -3.56
C GLU A 52 -1.28 27.72 -3.46
N GLU A 53 -0.10 27.67 -4.07
CA GLU A 53 0.75 26.48 -4.14
C GLU A 53 2.22 26.82 -3.88
N ALA A 54 2.86 26.06 -3.00
CA ALA A 54 4.28 26.18 -2.70
C ALA A 54 4.96 24.81 -2.75
N ARG A 55 6.03 24.69 -3.54
CA ARG A 55 6.94 23.55 -3.53
C ARG A 55 8.33 24.04 -3.14
N LEU A 56 8.86 23.46 -2.08
CA LEU A 56 10.03 23.97 -1.38
C LEU A 56 11.01 22.82 -1.14
N GLU A 57 12.18 22.90 -1.74
CA GLU A 57 13.21 21.87 -1.65
C GLU A 57 14.52 22.48 -1.14
N TYR A 58 15.08 21.89 -0.09
CA TYR A 58 16.37 22.32 0.45
C TYR A 58 17.42 21.23 0.23
N HIS A 59 18.49 21.61 -0.47
CA HIS A 59 19.71 20.83 -0.53
C HIS A 59 20.68 21.42 0.48
N SER A 60 20.80 20.79 1.66
CA SER A 60 21.87 21.17 2.59
C SER A 60 23.20 20.68 2.05
N ASP A 61 24.15 21.57 1.82
CA ASP A 61 25.56 21.19 1.87
C ASP A 61 25.85 20.69 3.29
N GLU A 62 26.38 19.47 3.43
CA GLU A 62 26.60 18.79 4.71
C GLU A 62 27.61 19.53 5.65
N GLY A 63 28.08 20.73 5.28
CA GLY A 63 29.01 21.57 6.04
C GLY A 63 28.50 22.95 6.49
N SER A 64 27.28 23.39 6.15
CA SER A 64 26.79 24.72 6.57
C SER A 64 26.18 24.68 7.98
N SER A 65 26.68 25.55 8.87
CA SER A 65 26.28 25.66 10.28
C SER A 65 25.02 26.49 10.49
N VAL A 66 24.59 27.27 9.49
CA VAL A 66 23.40 28.12 9.57
C VAL A 66 22.23 27.42 8.89
N ARG A 67 21.34 26.86 9.71
CA ARG A 67 20.08 26.28 9.23
C ARG A 67 18.95 27.24 9.52
N HIS A 68 18.15 27.53 8.51
CA HIS A 68 16.99 28.39 8.67
C HIS A 68 15.73 27.56 8.86
N ILE A 69 14.98 27.87 9.91
CA ILE A 69 13.71 27.22 10.22
C ILE A 69 12.60 27.97 9.49
N LEU A 70 11.78 27.23 8.74
CA LEU A 70 10.63 27.77 8.03
C LEU A 70 9.41 27.86 8.94
N HIS A 71 8.69 28.97 8.86
CA HIS A 71 7.45 29.19 9.59
C HIS A 71 6.27 29.26 8.61
N PHE A 72 5.23 28.47 8.87
CA PHE A 72 4.00 28.45 8.06
C PHE A 72 2.81 28.81 8.95
N ARG A 73 2.42 30.09 8.92
CA ARG A 73 1.26 30.59 9.66
C ARG A 73 0.13 30.97 8.71
N GLY A 74 -1.11 30.79 9.14
CA GLY A 74 -2.28 31.12 8.34
C GLY A 74 -2.33 32.57 7.87
N ASP A 75 -1.90 33.51 8.73
CA ASP A 75 -1.88 34.95 8.40
C ASP A 75 -0.88 35.30 7.29
N ASP A 76 0.22 34.55 7.21
CA ASP A 76 1.26 34.77 6.20
C ASP A 76 0.90 34.19 4.83
N PHE A 77 0.08 33.13 4.84
CA PHE A 77 -0.28 32.34 3.66
C PHE A 77 -1.78 31.98 3.62
N PRO A 78 -2.69 32.98 3.58
CA PRO A 78 -4.13 32.77 3.81
C PRO A 78 -4.84 31.97 2.71
N ARG A 79 -4.22 31.84 1.52
CA ARG A 79 -4.78 31.10 0.38
C ARG A 79 -4.02 29.83 0.04
N LEU A 80 -2.97 29.50 0.79
CA LEU A 80 -2.10 28.37 0.49
C LEU A 80 -2.88 27.08 0.75
N HIS A 81 -3.15 26.34 -0.32
CA HIS A 81 -3.88 25.08 -0.25
C HIS A 81 -3.03 23.87 -0.62
N THR A 82 -1.89 24.07 -1.28
CA THR A 82 -0.95 22.98 -1.61
C THR A 82 0.44 23.34 -1.12
N LEU A 83 0.98 22.50 -0.24
CA LEU A 83 2.34 22.66 0.29
C LEU A 83 3.12 21.36 0.11
N GLU A 84 4.24 21.45 -0.61
CA GLU A 84 5.20 20.38 -0.76
C GLU A 84 6.55 20.83 -0.19
N ILE A 85 7.09 20.05 0.75
CA ILE A 85 8.36 20.34 1.41
C ILE A 85 9.26 19.12 1.28
N ALA A 86 10.46 19.35 0.75
CA ALA A 86 11.51 18.36 0.63
C ALA A 86 12.77 18.81 1.39
N SER A 87 13.24 17.97 2.32
CA SER A 87 14.52 18.15 3.02
C SER A 87 14.72 19.49 3.75
N ALA A 88 13.65 20.15 4.21
CA ALA A 88 13.73 21.44 4.91
C ALA A 88 13.36 21.33 6.41
N ASP A 89 13.91 22.25 7.21
CA ASP A 89 13.60 22.40 8.64
C ASP A 89 12.40 23.34 8.80
N VAL A 90 11.38 22.89 9.53
CA VAL A 90 10.11 23.62 9.73
C VAL A 90 9.82 23.72 11.22
N ALA A 91 9.32 24.88 11.64
CA ALA A 91 8.80 25.10 12.99
C ALA A 91 7.41 24.45 13.13
N TRP A 92 7.38 23.12 13.25
CA TRP A 92 6.13 22.33 13.31
C TRP A 92 5.20 22.75 14.44
N ASP A 93 5.74 23.27 15.54
CA ASP A 93 4.91 23.74 16.66
C ASP A 93 4.11 25.01 16.35
N ALA A 94 4.61 25.83 15.42
CA ALA A 94 3.96 27.05 14.98
C ALA A 94 3.18 26.88 13.66
N PHE A 95 3.04 25.66 13.16
CA PHE A 95 2.37 25.38 11.89
C PHE A 95 0.85 25.60 12.01
N SER A 96 0.27 26.47 11.18
CA SER A 96 -1.15 26.83 11.27
C SER A 96 -1.84 27.17 9.92
N LEU A 97 -1.69 26.30 8.91
CA LEU A 97 -2.32 26.51 7.59
C LEU A 97 -3.74 25.91 7.50
N GLN A 98 -4.77 26.69 7.80
CA GLN A 98 -6.17 26.22 7.81
C GLN A 98 -6.76 25.93 6.41
N SER A 99 -6.30 26.64 5.38
CA SER A 99 -6.74 26.49 3.99
C SER A 99 -6.14 25.27 3.28
N LEU A 100 -5.28 24.51 3.97
CA LEU A 100 -4.49 23.44 3.38
C LEU A 100 -5.39 22.27 2.91
N ARG A 101 -5.20 21.89 1.64
CA ARG A 101 -5.86 20.76 0.98
C ARG A 101 -4.87 19.64 0.67
N GLU A 102 -3.62 19.96 0.40
CA GLU A 102 -2.57 18.98 0.13
C GLU A 102 -1.31 19.32 0.92
N LEU A 103 -0.81 18.34 1.67
CA LEU A 103 0.48 18.40 2.35
C LEU A 103 1.35 17.23 1.91
N LYS A 104 2.52 17.51 1.35
CA LYS A 104 3.48 16.50 0.89
C LYS A 104 4.85 16.78 1.51
N LEU A 105 5.34 15.84 2.29
CA LEU A 105 6.62 15.91 2.99
C LEU A 105 7.51 14.79 2.48
N ASN A 106 8.71 15.10 2.02
CA ASN A 106 9.65 14.12 1.48
C ASN A 106 11.10 14.45 1.89
N GLY A 107 12.01 13.49 1.75
CA GLY A 107 13.42 13.72 2.06
C GLY A 107 13.66 13.95 3.55
N ARG A 108 14.80 14.55 3.91
CA ARG A 108 15.27 14.69 5.30
C ARG A 108 14.54 15.83 6.04
N VAL A 109 13.26 15.64 6.32
CA VAL A 109 12.47 16.57 7.15
C VAL A 109 12.65 16.22 8.63
N ARG A 110 13.12 17.17 9.44
CA ARG A 110 13.43 16.96 10.86
C ARG A 110 12.36 17.55 11.78
N GLY A 111 12.29 17.03 13.01
CA GLY A 111 11.51 17.61 14.10
C GLY A 111 10.00 17.38 14.03
N LEU A 112 9.49 16.67 13.01
CA LEU A 112 8.07 16.37 12.92
C LEU A 112 7.72 15.25 13.92
N SER A 113 7.02 15.58 15.00
CA SER A 113 6.49 14.58 15.94
C SER A 113 5.10 14.07 15.52
N THR A 114 4.69 12.92 16.04
CA THR A 114 3.30 12.43 15.88
C THR A 114 2.29 13.43 16.43
N THR A 115 2.58 14.08 17.57
CA THR A 115 1.73 15.14 18.16
C THR A 115 1.59 16.33 17.22
N SER A 116 2.69 16.78 16.62
CA SER A 116 2.67 17.88 15.65
C SER A 116 1.86 17.50 14.41
N LEU A 117 2.01 16.28 13.90
CA LEU A 117 1.22 15.80 12.76
C LEU A 117 -0.28 15.77 13.08
N LEU A 118 -0.69 15.29 14.25
CA LEU A 118 -2.09 15.31 14.68
C LEU A 118 -2.63 16.73 14.82
N ARG A 119 -1.83 17.66 15.33
CA ARG A 119 -2.18 19.09 15.40
C ARG A 119 -2.39 19.69 14.00
N ILE A 120 -1.54 19.33 13.03
CA ILE A 120 -1.70 19.74 11.63
C ILE A 120 -3.02 19.22 11.06
N LEU A 121 -3.36 17.94 11.31
CA LEU A 121 -4.61 17.34 10.84
C LEU A 121 -5.83 18.03 11.45
N GLN A 122 -5.78 18.33 12.75
CA GLN A 122 -6.84 19.06 13.44
C GLN A 122 -6.98 20.51 12.93
N GLY A 123 -5.86 21.18 12.67
CA GLY A 123 -5.82 22.56 12.18
C GLY A 123 -6.16 22.71 10.69
N SER A 124 -6.23 21.62 9.93
CA SER A 124 -6.43 21.62 8.47
C SER A 124 -7.65 20.79 8.06
N PRO A 125 -8.89 21.19 8.42
CA PRO A 125 -10.09 20.37 8.20
C PRO A 125 -10.43 20.14 6.71
N SER A 126 -9.91 21.00 5.81
CA SER A 126 -10.10 20.88 4.36
C SER A 126 -9.09 19.93 3.69
N LEU A 127 -8.22 19.27 4.46
CA LEU A 127 -7.17 18.41 3.93
C LEU A 127 -7.76 17.23 3.14
N ARG A 128 -7.27 17.06 1.91
CA ARG A 128 -7.65 16.00 0.97
C ARG A 128 -6.54 14.98 0.78
N VAL A 129 -5.29 15.45 0.77
CA VAL A 129 -4.12 14.60 0.55
C VAL A 129 -3.07 14.88 1.60
N LEU A 130 -2.66 13.83 2.31
CA LEU A 130 -1.49 13.86 3.20
C LEU A 130 -0.47 12.84 2.68
N ARG A 131 0.77 13.27 2.46
CA ARG A 131 1.88 12.37 2.16
C ARG A 131 3.06 12.69 3.06
N VAL A 132 3.43 11.72 3.89
CA VAL A 132 4.66 11.70 4.67
C VAL A 132 5.52 10.61 4.06
N GLY A 133 6.45 11.02 3.20
CA GLY A 133 7.26 10.15 2.36
C GLY A 133 8.53 9.65 3.04
N ARG A 134 9.31 8.89 2.26
CA ARG A 134 10.58 8.33 2.71
C ARG A 134 11.57 9.43 3.10
N GLY A 135 12.26 9.22 4.22
CA GLY A 135 13.25 10.16 4.77
C GLY A 135 12.70 11.10 5.85
N VAL A 136 11.37 11.20 5.98
CA VAL A 136 10.74 11.91 7.10
C VAL A 136 10.70 10.99 8.30
N GLN A 137 11.45 11.32 9.35
CA GLN A 137 11.44 10.55 10.59
C GLN A 137 10.42 11.16 11.56
N LEU A 138 9.30 10.46 11.78
CA LEU A 138 8.33 10.85 12.79
C LEU A 138 8.90 10.60 14.18
N LEU A 139 8.96 11.64 15.00
CA LEU A 139 9.36 11.52 16.40
C LEU A 139 8.19 11.03 17.25
N PRO A 140 8.45 10.18 18.27
CA PRO A 140 7.41 9.72 19.18
C PRO A 140 6.77 10.88 19.94
N ALA A 141 5.52 10.71 20.38
CA ALA A 141 4.83 11.69 21.20
C ALA A 141 5.53 11.84 22.56
N SER A 142 5.79 13.08 22.98
CA SER A 142 6.48 13.40 24.24
C SER A 142 5.58 13.31 25.50
N GLU A 143 4.28 13.01 25.34
CA GLU A 143 3.30 12.96 26.44
C GLU A 143 2.81 11.53 26.71
N GLY A 144 2.59 11.20 27.98
CA GLY A 144 2.18 9.89 28.47
C GLY A 144 0.97 9.32 27.72
N ARG A 145 1.04 8.02 27.39
CA ARG A 145 0.11 7.21 26.57
C ARG A 145 -1.36 7.12 27.06
N ALA A 146 -1.89 8.04 27.87
CA ALA A 146 -3.07 7.74 28.71
C ALA A 146 -4.21 8.77 28.72
N GLU A 147 -4.41 9.60 27.69
CA GLU A 147 -5.66 10.35 27.56
C GLU A 147 -6.38 10.02 26.24
N ALA A 148 -7.59 9.47 26.38
CA ALA A 148 -8.56 9.21 25.33
C ALA A 148 -9.05 10.55 24.74
N ARG A 149 -8.18 11.21 23.99
CA ARG A 149 -8.53 12.41 23.21
C ARG A 149 -9.40 11.98 22.03
N GLU A 150 -10.42 12.78 21.76
CA GLU A 150 -11.41 12.56 20.69
C GLU A 150 -10.77 12.31 19.32
N ALA A 151 -11.44 11.49 18.50
CA ALA A 151 -11.03 11.22 17.14
C ALA A 151 -11.18 12.46 16.26
N ILE A 152 -10.19 12.73 15.41
CA ILE A 152 -10.18 13.86 14.48
C ILE A 152 -10.97 13.46 13.22
N PRO A 153 -12.14 14.07 12.93
CA PRO A 153 -12.88 13.76 11.72
C PRO A 153 -12.24 14.47 10.52
N LEU A 154 -11.78 13.69 9.53
CA LEU A 154 -11.16 14.22 8.30
C LEU A 154 -12.09 14.01 7.10
N ALA A 155 -13.23 14.72 7.09
CA ALA A 155 -14.34 14.50 6.16
C ALA A 155 -14.00 14.70 4.65
N HIS A 156 -12.93 15.43 4.34
CA HIS A 156 -12.51 15.69 2.97
C HIS A 156 -11.30 14.87 2.52
N LEU A 157 -10.74 14.06 3.42
CA LEU A 157 -9.54 13.29 3.15
C LEU A 157 -9.84 12.19 2.11
N ARG A 158 -9.05 12.16 1.05
CA ARG A 158 -9.15 11.18 -0.05
C ARG A 158 -7.96 10.24 -0.09
N GLN A 159 -6.81 10.70 0.39
CA GLN A 159 -5.57 9.94 0.29
C GLN A 159 -4.64 10.23 1.46
N ILE A 160 -4.11 9.18 2.07
CA ILE A 160 -3.04 9.25 3.06
C ILE A 160 -1.89 8.31 2.68
N HIS A 161 -0.68 8.85 2.65
CA HIS A 161 0.55 8.07 2.50
C HIS A 161 1.40 8.31 3.73
N LEU A 162 1.71 7.28 4.50
CA LEU A 162 2.61 7.39 5.64
C LEU A 162 3.76 6.40 5.51
N TYR A 163 4.96 6.90 5.74
CA TYR A 163 6.18 6.13 5.87
C TYR A 163 6.75 6.38 7.27
N GLY A 164 7.13 5.32 7.98
CA GLY A 164 7.65 5.47 9.34
C GLY A 164 7.66 4.16 10.13
N ALA A 165 7.97 4.28 11.42
CA ALA A 165 8.00 3.15 12.33
C ALA A 165 6.59 2.72 12.76
N PRO A 166 6.37 1.41 13.06
CA PRO A 166 5.04 0.88 13.34
C PRO A 166 4.29 1.58 14.47
N GLN A 167 4.99 1.89 15.56
CA GLN A 167 4.38 2.49 16.74
C GLN A 167 3.83 3.89 16.46
N GLU A 168 4.60 4.73 15.78
CA GLU A 168 4.24 6.11 15.46
C GLU A 168 3.09 6.15 14.47
N LEU A 169 3.13 5.29 13.44
CA LEU A 169 2.06 5.20 12.45
C LEU A 169 0.77 4.66 13.07
N ALA A 170 0.84 3.59 13.87
CA ALA A 170 -0.32 3.05 14.57
C ALA A 170 -0.95 4.12 15.49
N TYR A 171 -0.11 4.83 16.26
CA TYR A 171 -0.57 5.94 17.09
C TYR A 171 -1.27 7.02 16.27
N VAL A 172 -0.78 7.40 15.10
CA VAL A 172 -1.45 8.42 14.26
C VAL A 172 -2.76 7.88 13.68
N LEU A 173 -2.78 6.64 13.19
CA LEU A 173 -3.94 6.00 12.55
C LEU A 173 -5.11 5.76 13.52
N ASP A 174 -4.84 5.65 14.83
CA ASP A 174 -5.88 5.51 15.85
C ASP A 174 -6.60 6.82 16.21
N ARG A 175 -6.17 7.94 15.63
CA ARG A 175 -6.55 9.28 16.11
C ARG A 175 -7.43 10.05 15.15
N PHE A 176 -7.72 9.51 13.98
CA PHE A 176 -8.61 10.14 13.02
C PHE A 176 -9.58 9.15 12.39
N THR A 177 -10.71 9.68 11.92
CA THR A 177 -11.68 8.96 11.11
C THR A 177 -11.68 9.52 9.69
N VAL A 178 -11.96 8.65 8.73
CA VAL A 178 -11.90 8.96 7.30
C VAL A 178 -13.28 8.78 6.66
N PRO A 179 -13.54 9.41 5.50
CA PRO A 179 -14.82 9.25 4.81
C PRO A 179 -15.04 7.80 4.38
N TYR A 180 -16.30 7.38 4.40
CA TYR A 180 -16.68 6.03 3.99
C TYR A 180 -16.52 5.83 2.47
N GLY A 181 -15.95 4.69 2.06
CA GLY A 181 -16.04 4.13 0.71
C GLY A 181 -15.21 4.74 -0.42
N ASN A 182 -14.68 5.97 -0.28
CA ASN A 182 -13.89 6.66 -1.32
C ASN A 182 -12.58 7.23 -0.77
N PHE A 183 -11.72 6.35 -0.25
CA PHE A 183 -10.51 6.75 0.45
C PHE A 183 -9.37 5.75 0.23
N HIS A 184 -8.15 6.28 0.09
CA HIS A 184 -6.95 5.45 -0.10
C HIS A 184 -5.94 5.62 1.04
N ILE A 185 -5.50 4.49 1.61
CA ILE A 185 -4.44 4.42 2.62
C ILE A 185 -3.24 3.68 2.05
N TYR A 186 -2.07 4.30 2.13
CA TYR A 186 -0.79 3.70 1.77
C TYR A 186 0.17 3.82 2.94
N LEU A 187 0.61 2.68 3.46
CA LEU A 187 1.54 2.60 4.58
C LEU A 187 2.79 1.85 4.16
N ALA A 188 3.93 2.39 4.57
CA ALA A 188 5.22 1.76 4.43
C ALA A 188 5.93 1.77 5.79
N TYR A 189 5.95 0.61 6.43
CA TYR A 189 6.61 0.41 7.71
C TYR A 189 8.08 0.12 7.50
N VAL A 190 8.93 0.87 8.21
CA VAL A 190 10.38 0.72 8.23
C VAL A 190 10.91 0.78 9.65
N CYS A 191 11.86 -0.09 9.97
CA CYS A 191 12.71 0.04 11.14
C CYS A 191 14.12 0.39 10.67
N ASP A 192 14.75 1.37 11.32
CA ASP A 192 16.19 1.59 11.17
C ASP A 192 16.94 0.35 11.65
N ASP A 193 18.04 0.02 10.97
CA ASP A 193 18.86 -1.16 11.20
C ASP A 193 19.37 -1.19 12.65
N GLY A 194 18.62 -1.85 13.51
CA GLY A 194 18.88 -1.86 14.94
C GLY A 194 17.88 -2.76 15.64
N TRP A 195 18.42 -3.84 16.17
CA TRP A 195 17.94 -4.93 17.04
C TRP A 195 16.84 -4.66 18.09
N TRP A 196 16.21 -3.49 18.14
CA TRP A 196 15.26 -3.07 19.17
C TRP A 196 13.82 -3.61 18.97
N TRP A 197 13.46 -4.09 17.78
CA TRP A 197 12.09 -4.53 17.50
C TRP A 197 11.63 -5.76 18.30
N ARG A 198 12.55 -6.49 18.96
CA ARG A 198 12.22 -7.66 19.79
C ARG A 198 12.27 -7.42 21.29
N GLU A 199 12.91 -6.36 21.78
CA GLU A 199 13.04 -6.18 23.23
C GLU A 199 11.71 -5.74 23.89
N ASP A 200 10.79 -5.14 23.13
CA ASP A 200 9.54 -4.55 23.69
C ASP A 200 8.21 -5.15 23.17
N GLY A 201 8.20 -6.33 22.56
CA GLY A 201 6.93 -7.04 22.29
C GLY A 201 5.96 -6.29 21.35
N HIS A 202 6.47 -5.72 20.25
CA HIS A 202 5.61 -5.09 19.25
C HIS A 202 4.67 -6.12 18.59
N SER A 203 3.36 -5.99 18.87
CA SER A 203 2.31 -6.87 18.36
C SER A 203 2.07 -6.68 16.84
N LEU A 204 1.77 -7.77 16.13
CA LEU A 204 1.22 -7.76 14.76
C LEU A 204 0.05 -6.76 14.62
N ASP A 205 -0.65 -6.48 15.72
CA ASP A 205 -1.73 -5.50 15.77
C ASP A 205 -1.34 -4.10 15.29
N MET A 206 -0.06 -3.69 15.43
CA MET A 206 0.42 -2.38 14.97
C MET A 206 0.64 -2.30 13.45
N LEU A 207 0.85 -3.46 12.80
CA LEU A 207 1.13 -3.57 11.36
C LEU A 207 -0.13 -3.86 10.54
N LEU A 208 -1.12 -4.50 11.17
CA LEU A 208 -2.38 -4.90 10.53
C LEU A 208 -3.43 -3.79 10.65
N PRO A 209 -4.43 -3.75 9.75
CA PRO A 209 -5.39 -2.66 9.67
C PRO A 209 -6.44 -2.70 10.80
N ARG A 210 -6.02 -2.52 12.06
CA ARG A 210 -6.88 -2.58 13.25
C ARG A 210 -7.21 -1.21 13.82
N GLN A 211 -6.42 -0.21 13.43
CA GLN A 211 -6.56 1.15 13.91
C GLN A 211 -7.85 1.84 13.43
N LEU A 212 -8.25 2.89 14.14
CA LEU A 212 -9.50 3.62 13.90
C LEU A 212 -9.71 4.02 12.43
N ALA A 213 -8.66 4.52 11.75
CA ALA A 213 -8.72 4.93 10.35
C ALA A 213 -9.21 3.83 9.39
N PHE A 214 -8.95 2.56 9.70
CA PHE A 214 -9.32 1.43 8.84
C PHE A 214 -10.78 1.00 8.99
N ARG A 215 -11.41 1.28 10.14
CA ARG A 215 -12.79 0.84 10.41
C ARG A 215 -13.80 1.37 9.39
N SER A 216 -13.53 2.54 8.81
CA SER A 216 -14.39 3.16 7.79
C SER A 216 -14.08 2.66 6.36
N LEU A 217 -12.93 2.01 6.17
CA LEU A 217 -12.43 1.55 4.88
C LEU A 217 -12.72 0.06 4.65
N LEU A 218 -12.43 -0.80 5.65
CA LEU A 218 -12.51 -2.26 5.53
C LEU A 218 -13.88 -2.80 5.08
N PRO A 219 -15.04 -2.28 5.53
CA PRO A 219 -16.35 -2.76 5.07
C PRO A 219 -16.58 -2.64 3.57
N TYR A 220 -15.77 -1.85 2.85
CA TYR A 220 -15.86 -1.69 1.40
C TYR A 220 -14.86 -2.56 0.63
N CYS A 221 -13.89 -3.18 1.30
CA CYS A 221 -12.91 -4.04 0.67
C CYS A 221 -13.54 -5.40 0.31
N THR A 222 -13.51 -5.75 -0.98
CA THR A 222 -14.01 -7.04 -1.49
C THR A 222 -12.89 -7.95 -1.98
N SER A 223 -11.68 -7.42 -2.16
CA SER A 223 -10.51 -8.17 -2.60
C SER A 223 -9.36 -8.00 -1.61
N LEU A 224 -8.66 -9.09 -1.30
CA LEU A 224 -7.44 -9.11 -0.50
C LEU A 224 -6.33 -9.77 -1.31
N ILE A 225 -5.18 -9.11 -1.44
CA ILE A 225 -3.96 -9.65 -2.04
C ILE A 225 -2.86 -9.62 -0.99
N LEU A 226 -2.31 -10.80 -0.71
CA LEU A 226 -1.18 -10.99 0.18
C LEU A 226 0.04 -11.37 -0.65
N VAL A 227 1.05 -10.50 -0.66
CA VAL A 227 2.33 -10.74 -1.34
C VAL A 227 3.42 -10.92 -0.31
N ILE A 228 4.03 -12.09 -0.26
CA ILE A 228 5.10 -12.43 0.68
C ILE A 228 6.35 -12.76 -0.13
N ALA A 229 7.35 -11.89 -0.05
CA ALA A 229 8.60 -12.01 -0.79
C ALA A 229 9.78 -11.61 0.10
N LEU A 230 10.98 -12.06 -0.26
CA LEU A 230 12.23 -11.72 0.45
C LEU A 230 12.50 -10.21 0.56
N SER A 231 11.92 -9.40 -0.32
CA SER A 231 12.07 -7.93 -0.32
C SER A 231 11.05 -7.21 0.58
N GLY A 232 10.24 -7.97 1.31
CA GLY A 232 9.18 -7.46 2.14
C GLY A 232 7.80 -8.02 1.78
N THR A 233 6.87 -7.76 2.67
CA THR A 233 5.49 -8.22 2.58
C THR A 233 4.57 -7.07 2.24
N ARG A 234 3.55 -7.36 1.40
CA ARG A 234 2.51 -6.40 1.04
C ARG A 234 1.14 -6.99 1.29
N VAL A 235 0.30 -6.22 1.97
CA VAL A 235 -1.12 -6.50 2.15
C VAL A 235 -1.88 -5.44 1.39
N LEU A 236 -2.62 -5.85 0.36
CA LEU A 236 -3.43 -4.95 -0.46
C LEU A 236 -4.89 -5.33 -0.29
N ALA A 237 -5.77 -4.37 -0.01
CA ALA A 237 -7.20 -4.61 0.02
C ALA A 237 -7.96 -3.51 -0.71
N PHE A 238 -8.94 -3.87 -1.53
CA PHE A 238 -9.64 -2.90 -2.37
C PHE A 238 -11.03 -3.39 -2.79
N ASN A 239 -11.86 -2.47 -3.27
CA ASN A 239 -13.12 -2.77 -3.93
C ASN A 239 -12.92 -2.91 -5.45
N GLN A 240 -13.90 -3.46 -6.17
CA GLN A 240 -13.80 -3.71 -7.61
C GLN A 240 -13.45 -2.45 -8.43
N SER A 241 -13.95 -1.27 -8.05
CA SER A 241 -13.66 -0.01 -8.74
C SER A 241 -12.31 0.62 -8.35
N LYS A 242 -11.62 0.06 -7.35
CA LYS A 242 -10.41 0.62 -6.71
C LYS A 242 -10.61 2.04 -6.15
N ALA A 243 -11.84 2.47 -5.92
CA ALA A 243 -12.15 3.75 -5.26
C ALA A 243 -11.87 3.70 -3.74
N CYS A 244 -11.86 2.48 -3.18
CA CYS A 244 -11.41 2.18 -1.84
C CYS A 244 -10.14 1.33 -1.97
N TYR A 245 -9.04 1.79 -1.36
CA TYR A 245 -7.75 1.13 -1.53
C TYR A 245 -6.89 1.21 -0.27
N LEU A 246 -6.47 0.05 0.21
CA LEU A 246 -5.50 -0.13 1.29
C LEU A 246 -4.25 -0.80 0.72
N SER A 247 -3.09 -0.23 1.00
CA SER A 247 -1.80 -0.86 0.75
C SER A 247 -0.92 -0.71 1.98
N ILE A 248 -0.54 -1.83 2.55
CA ILE A 248 0.41 -1.92 3.65
C ILE A 248 1.63 -2.62 3.12
N LYS A 249 2.79 -1.98 3.23
CA LYS A 249 4.09 -2.54 2.88
C LYS A 249 4.96 -2.61 4.13
N THR A 250 5.45 -3.79 4.46
CA THR A 250 6.46 -3.96 5.51
C THR A 250 7.80 -4.27 4.85
N MET A 251 8.80 -3.43 5.13
CA MET A 251 10.18 -3.71 4.72
C MET A 251 10.83 -4.69 5.71
N ASN A 252 11.91 -5.35 5.31
CA ASN A 252 12.74 -6.21 6.17
C ASN A 252 11.96 -7.32 6.91
N ASP A 253 10.83 -7.76 6.33
CA ASP A 253 9.94 -8.80 6.87
C ASP A 253 9.56 -8.62 8.35
N LEU A 254 9.19 -7.40 8.75
CA LEU A 254 8.68 -7.09 10.10
C LEU A 254 7.52 -8.00 10.56
N LEU A 255 6.74 -8.56 9.62
CA LEU A 255 5.69 -9.54 9.93
C LEU A 255 6.23 -10.92 10.32
N PHE A 256 7.42 -11.29 9.85
CA PHE A 256 8.01 -12.61 9.97
C PHE A 256 9.33 -12.51 10.71
N ALA A 257 9.24 -12.50 12.04
CA ALA A 257 10.34 -12.21 12.96
C ALA A 257 11.71 -12.80 12.55
N ASN A 258 12.57 -11.99 11.92
CA ASN A 258 13.99 -12.24 11.57
C ASN A 258 14.32 -13.64 11.00
N GLY A 259 13.44 -14.23 10.19
CA GLY A 259 13.82 -15.37 9.36
C GLY A 259 14.63 -14.91 8.15
N ARG A 260 15.63 -15.69 7.72
CA ARG A 260 16.22 -15.51 6.36
C ARG A 260 15.18 -15.69 5.24
N TYR A 261 14.04 -16.31 5.58
CA TYR A 261 12.90 -16.54 4.72
C TYR A 261 11.61 -16.24 5.51
N PRO A 262 10.68 -15.43 4.96
CA PRO A 262 9.39 -15.19 5.59
C PRO A 262 8.54 -16.46 5.60
N THR A 263 8.20 -16.96 6.79
CA THR A 263 7.39 -18.16 6.98
C THR A 263 6.01 -17.79 7.53
N MET A 264 4.96 -18.10 6.77
CA MET A 264 3.60 -17.92 7.26
C MET A 264 3.27 -18.96 8.33
N THR A 265 3.00 -18.49 9.55
CA THR A 265 2.50 -19.31 10.65
C THR A 265 0.98 -19.18 10.76
N GLU A 266 0.35 -20.11 11.47
CA GLU A 266 -1.09 -20.04 11.75
C GLU A 266 -1.45 -18.77 12.54
N GLU A 267 -0.63 -18.37 13.52
CA GLU A 267 -0.84 -17.14 14.30
C GLU A 267 -0.88 -15.89 13.42
N ILE A 268 0.09 -15.74 12.51
CA ILE A 268 0.16 -14.59 11.59
C ILE A 268 -1.05 -14.63 10.64
N TRP A 269 -1.37 -15.80 10.11
CA TRP A 269 -2.49 -16.00 9.21
C TRP A 269 -3.81 -15.60 9.86
N MET A 270 -4.10 -16.15 11.04
CA MET A 270 -5.32 -15.86 11.78
C MET A 270 -5.39 -14.38 12.19
N SER A 271 -4.26 -13.78 12.57
CA SER A 271 -4.19 -12.35 12.87
C SER A 271 -4.54 -11.48 11.66
N ILE A 272 -4.07 -11.85 10.46
CA ILE A 272 -4.44 -11.19 9.19
C ILE A 272 -5.94 -11.35 8.95
N LEU A 273 -6.47 -12.58 9.02
CA LEU A 273 -7.89 -12.83 8.78
C LEU A 273 -8.78 -12.05 9.77
N ASP A 274 -8.42 -12.01 11.05
CA ASP A 274 -9.13 -11.25 12.08
C ASP A 274 -9.14 -9.75 11.77
N ALA A 275 -8.01 -9.20 11.29
CA ALA A 275 -7.91 -7.79 10.92
C ALA A 275 -8.85 -7.42 9.75
N PHE A 276 -9.22 -8.38 8.91
CA PHE A 276 -10.15 -8.18 7.80
C PHE A 276 -11.57 -8.67 8.09
N SER A 277 -11.88 -9.13 9.31
CA SER A 277 -13.18 -9.74 9.67
C SER A 277 -14.43 -8.92 9.31
N CYS A 278 -14.32 -7.58 9.25
CA CYS A 278 -15.43 -6.70 8.85
C CYS A 278 -15.57 -6.52 7.33
N SER A 279 -14.69 -7.12 6.53
CA SER A 279 -14.63 -6.93 5.07
C SER A 279 -15.42 -8.05 4.37
N PRO A 280 -16.30 -7.73 3.41
CA PRO A 280 -17.01 -8.72 2.60
C PRO A 280 -16.11 -9.27 1.48
N LEU A 281 -14.99 -9.91 1.86
CA LEU A 281 -14.03 -10.42 0.90
C LEU A 281 -14.67 -11.50 0.02
N SER A 282 -14.72 -11.23 -1.28
CA SER A 282 -15.15 -12.17 -2.31
C SER A 282 -13.99 -12.66 -3.18
N ARG A 283 -12.83 -12.00 -3.12
CA ARG A 283 -11.61 -12.39 -3.83
C ARG A 283 -10.41 -12.42 -2.88
N PHE A 284 -9.66 -13.51 -2.92
CA PHE A 284 -8.39 -13.66 -2.23
C PHE A 284 -7.27 -14.03 -3.20
N CYS A 285 -6.11 -13.41 -3.07
CA CYS A 285 -4.92 -13.73 -3.83
C CYS A 285 -3.71 -13.89 -2.90
N LEU A 286 -3.02 -15.01 -3.05
CA LEU A 286 -1.76 -15.28 -2.37
C LEU A 286 -0.62 -15.33 -3.40
N ASP A 287 0.36 -14.45 -3.25
CA ASP A 287 1.63 -14.48 -3.98
C ASP A 287 2.74 -14.82 -2.99
N TYR A 288 3.14 -16.09 -2.95
CA TYR A 288 4.07 -16.61 -1.94
C TYR A 288 4.97 -17.70 -2.50
N SER A 289 6.27 -17.62 -2.19
CA SER A 289 7.27 -18.59 -2.67
C SER A 289 7.21 -19.96 -1.98
N HIS A 290 6.52 -20.09 -0.85
CA HIS A 290 6.48 -21.33 -0.06
C HIS A 290 5.04 -21.74 0.29
N PRO A 291 4.17 -21.99 -0.70
CA PRO A 291 2.75 -22.27 -0.47
C PRO A 291 2.50 -23.53 0.38
N LEU A 292 3.46 -24.47 0.43
CA LEU A 292 3.41 -25.66 1.29
C LEU A 292 3.32 -25.32 2.79
N ASN A 293 3.81 -24.14 3.20
CA ASN A 293 3.71 -23.67 4.58
C ASN A 293 2.26 -23.28 4.94
N ILE A 294 1.39 -23.07 3.95
CA ILE A 294 -0.03 -22.81 4.19
C ILE A 294 -0.73 -24.16 4.32
N THR A 295 -1.12 -24.48 5.54
CA THR A 295 -1.75 -25.77 5.87
C THR A 295 -3.21 -25.81 5.42
N VAL A 296 -3.81 -27.01 5.39
CA VAL A 296 -5.24 -27.18 5.09
C VAL A 296 -6.12 -26.36 6.05
N PRO A 297 -5.91 -26.41 7.40
CA PRO A 297 -6.69 -25.58 8.32
C PRO A 297 -6.64 -24.08 8.04
N MET A 298 -5.51 -23.55 7.57
CA MET A 298 -5.38 -22.13 7.21
C MET A 298 -6.23 -21.78 5.98
N TRP A 299 -6.22 -22.61 4.95
CA TRP A 299 -7.08 -22.41 3.78
C TRP A 299 -8.57 -22.56 4.13
N THR A 300 -8.91 -23.57 4.93
CA THR A 300 -10.29 -23.76 5.41
C THR A 300 -10.74 -22.56 6.22
N SER A 301 -9.95 -22.07 7.19
CA SER A 301 -10.32 -20.91 8.02
C SER A 301 -10.56 -19.64 7.21
N LEU A 302 -9.82 -19.43 6.11
CA LEU A 302 -10.07 -18.37 5.16
C LEU A 302 -11.44 -18.52 4.47
N CYS A 303 -11.77 -19.72 3.97
CA CYS A 303 -13.04 -19.98 3.28
C CYS A 303 -14.25 -19.93 4.23
N CYS A 304 -14.11 -20.39 5.48
CA CYS A 304 -15.19 -20.32 6.46
C CYS A 304 -15.56 -18.86 6.81
N ARG A 305 -14.53 -18.01 6.94
CA ARG A 305 -14.69 -16.63 7.44
C ARG A 305 -15.22 -15.66 6.40
N PHE A 306 -14.91 -15.89 5.13
CA PHE A 306 -15.21 -14.95 4.05
C PHE A 306 -16.05 -15.59 2.95
N PRO A 307 -17.00 -14.85 2.35
CA PRO A 307 -17.80 -15.34 1.22
C PRO A 307 -16.99 -15.32 -0.09
N LEU A 308 -15.87 -16.05 -0.13
CA LEU A 308 -14.97 -16.07 -1.27
C LEU A 308 -15.63 -16.71 -2.49
N TYR A 309 -15.67 -15.96 -3.60
CA TYR A 309 -16.05 -16.42 -4.93
C TYR A 309 -14.81 -16.80 -5.75
N THR A 310 -13.71 -16.04 -5.60
CA THR A 310 -12.46 -16.24 -6.33
C THR A 310 -11.29 -16.47 -5.38
N VAL A 311 -10.54 -17.54 -5.62
CA VAL A 311 -9.25 -17.81 -4.98
C VAL A 311 -8.16 -17.83 -6.05
N GLN A 312 -7.13 -17.03 -5.84
CA GLN A 312 -5.96 -16.94 -6.70
C GLN A 312 -4.71 -17.35 -5.93
N THR A 313 -3.89 -18.20 -6.53
CA THR A 313 -2.57 -18.54 -6.02
C THR A 313 -1.51 -18.28 -7.08
N LYS A 314 -0.46 -17.56 -6.69
CA LYS A 314 0.68 -17.24 -7.55
C LYS A 314 1.92 -17.87 -6.98
N LEU A 315 2.52 -18.73 -7.80
CA LEU A 315 3.69 -19.50 -7.46
C LEU A 315 4.95 -18.79 -7.93
N ARG A 316 5.98 -18.79 -7.06
CA ARG A 316 7.32 -18.29 -7.37
C ARG A 316 8.32 -19.44 -7.29
N GLY A 317 9.50 -19.27 -7.88
CA GLY A 317 10.56 -20.29 -7.93
C GLY A 317 11.01 -20.61 -9.36
N SER A 318 11.76 -21.68 -9.56
CA SER A 318 12.08 -22.19 -10.90
C SER A 318 10.85 -22.84 -11.56
N MET A 319 10.86 -23.06 -12.87
CA MET A 319 9.74 -23.76 -13.55
C MET A 319 9.58 -25.21 -13.07
N GLU A 320 10.68 -25.88 -12.74
CA GLU A 320 10.67 -27.23 -12.17
C GLU A 320 9.98 -27.25 -10.80
N ASP A 321 10.34 -26.31 -9.90
CA ASP A 321 9.71 -26.20 -8.59
C ASP A 321 8.21 -25.96 -8.71
N ARG A 322 7.82 -25.05 -9.63
CA ARG A 322 6.42 -24.70 -9.89
C ARG A 322 5.64 -25.82 -10.59
N GLY A 323 6.29 -26.92 -10.99
CA GLY A 323 5.64 -28.10 -11.57
C GLY A 323 5.25 -29.17 -10.56
N ARG A 324 5.55 -28.97 -9.27
CA ARG A 324 5.27 -29.99 -8.27
C ARG A 324 3.81 -29.92 -7.80
N ALA A 325 3.09 -31.04 -7.94
CA ALA A 325 1.67 -31.13 -7.57
C ALA A 325 1.41 -30.94 -6.07
N ASP A 326 2.39 -31.26 -5.22
CA ASP A 326 2.31 -31.09 -3.77
C ASP A 326 2.13 -29.62 -3.35
N LEU A 327 2.64 -28.65 -4.13
CA LEU A 327 2.48 -27.22 -3.87
C LEU A 327 1.02 -26.78 -3.75
N LEU A 328 0.11 -27.48 -4.44
CA LEU A 328 -1.32 -27.18 -4.46
C LEU A 328 -2.13 -28.12 -3.57
N GLN A 329 -1.51 -29.16 -3.01
CA GLN A 329 -2.22 -30.22 -2.29
C GLN A 329 -3.03 -29.68 -1.11
N ASN A 330 -2.45 -28.81 -0.29
CA ASN A 330 -3.16 -28.22 0.85
C ASN A 330 -4.35 -27.37 0.41
N LEU A 331 -4.18 -26.53 -0.62
CA LEU A 331 -5.25 -25.72 -1.19
C LEU A 331 -6.36 -26.61 -1.77
N PHE A 332 -6.01 -27.61 -2.58
CA PHE A 332 -6.98 -28.50 -3.22
C PHE A 332 -7.72 -29.36 -2.18
N THR A 333 -7.06 -29.73 -1.09
CA THR A 333 -7.72 -30.44 0.01
C THR A 333 -8.73 -29.52 0.70
N ALA A 334 -8.36 -28.27 0.97
CA ALA A 334 -9.28 -27.29 1.55
C ALA A 334 -10.45 -26.92 0.61
N LEU A 335 -10.23 -26.88 -0.71
CA LEU A 335 -11.29 -26.62 -1.70
C LEU A 335 -12.30 -27.78 -1.84
N ARG A 336 -12.00 -28.96 -1.28
CA ARG A 336 -12.97 -30.07 -1.17
C ARG A 336 -13.83 -29.96 0.08
N ASP A 337 -13.49 -29.07 1.00
CA ASP A 337 -14.25 -28.86 2.22
C ASP A 337 -15.58 -28.14 1.91
N PRO A 338 -16.72 -28.54 2.52
CA PRO A 338 -18.00 -27.85 2.37
C PRO A 338 -17.95 -26.34 2.59
N ASP A 339 -17.09 -25.85 3.48
CA ASP A 339 -16.94 -24.43 3.76
C ASP A 339 -16.38 -23.64 2.57
N SER A 340 -15.68 -24.31 1.66
CA SER A 340 -15.16 -23.74 0.42
C SER A 340 -16.14 -23.81 -0.76
N HIS A 341 -17.36 -24.31 -0.57
CA HIS A 341 -18.30 -24.54 -1.68
C HIS A 341 -18.70 -23.28 -2.45
N ARG A 342 -18.56 -22.11 -1.83
CA ARG A 342 -18.84 -20.78 -2.42
C ARG A 342 -17.76 -20.32 -3.40
N VAL A 343 -16.59 -20.95 -3.39
CA VAL A 343 -15.52 -20.67 -4.35
C VAL A 343 -15.94 -21.27 -5.68
N HIS A 344 -16.11 -20.41 -6.68
CA HIS A 344 -16.52 -20.77 -8.03
C HIS A 344 -15.42 -20.53 -9.07
N THR A 345 -14.45 -19.66 -8.77
CA THR A 345 -13.32 -19.39 -9.65
C THR A 345 -12.00 -19.73 -8.95
N LEU A 346 -11.20 -20.59 -9.58
CA LEU A 346 -9.81 -20.85 -9.20
C LEU A 346 -8.86 -20.23 -10.22
N GLU A 347 -7.99 -19.33 -9.78
CA GLU A 347 -6.95 -18.74 -10.63
C GLU A 347 -5.57 -19.28 -10.21
N LEU A 348 -4.89 -19.96 -11.12
CA LEU A 348 -3.54 -20.49 -10.94
C LEU A 348 -2.57 -19.65 -11.77
N VAL A 349 -1.59 -19.04 -11.11
CA VAL A 349 -0.63 -18.13 -11.75
C VAL A 349 0.78 -18.69 -11.68
N SER A 350 1.49 -18.62 -12.80
CA SER A 350 2.90 -19.00 -12.91
C SER A 350 3.16 -20.50 -12.67
N LEU A 351 2.22 -21.39 -13.01
CA LEU A 351 2.34 -22.84 -12.79
C LEU A 351 3.02 -23.55 -13.97
N SER A 352 3.86 -24.56 -13.70
CA SER A 352 4.29 -25.51 -14.74
C SER A 352 3.34 -26.71 -14.75
N LEU A 353 2.74 -27.00 -15.90
CA LEU A 353 1.78 -28.06 -16.10
C LEU A 353 2.50 -29.31 -16.59
N ASN A 354 2.43 -30.35 -15.79
CA ASN A 354 2.91 -31.69 -16.08
C ASN A 354 1.82 -32.71 -15.77
N SER A 355 2.06 -33.98 -16.08
CA SER A 355 1.05 -35.03 -15.88
C SER A 355 0.53 -35.09 -14.43
N GLY A 356 1.40 -34.83 -13.44
CA GLY A 356 1.03 -34.84 -12.02
C GLY A 356 0.14 -33.66 -11.62
N THR A 357 0.53 -32.43 -11.97
CA THR A 357 -0.25 -31.21 -11.66
C THR A 357 -1.58 -31.19 -12.42
N VAL A 358 -1.57 -31.58 -13.69
CA VAL A 358 -2.79 -31.72 -14.50
C VAL A 358 -3.75 -32.73 -13.88
N GLY A 359 -3.24 -33.91 -13.49
CA GLY A 359 -4.03 -34.92 -12.79
C GLY A 359 -4.68 -34.36 -11.52
N ALA A 360 -3.89 -33.73 -10.67
CA ALA A 360 -4.37 -33.14 -9.41
C ALA A 360 -5.47 -32.07 -9.62
N ILE A 361 -5.35 -31.22 -10.65
CA ILE A 361 -6.37 -30.22 -10.98
C ILE A 361 -7.66 -30.89 -11.45
N LEU A 362 -7.57 -31.85 -12.36
CA LEU A 362 -8.74 -32.56 -12.89
C LEU A 362 -9.45 -33.38 -11.79
N ASP A 363 -8.69 -34.00 -10.90
CA ASP A 363 -9.23 -34.71 -9.74
C ASP A 363 -10.01 -33.76 -8.83
N LEU A 364 -9.47 -32.57 -8.53
CA LEU A 364 -10.20 -31.54 -7.80
C LEU A 364 -11.52 -31.17 -8.48
N LEU A 365 -11.50 -30.89 -9.79
CA LEU A 365 -12.70 -30.52 -10.55
C LEU A 365 -13.77 -31.61 -10.51
N LYS A 366 -13.35 -32.87 -10.71
CA LYS A 366 -14.23 -34.03 -10.66
C LYS A 366 -14.84 -34.23 -9.28
N ASP A 367 -14.02 -34.14 -8.23
CA ASP A 367 -14.48 -34.31 -6.84
C ASP A 367 -15.53 -33.23 -6.51
N ARG A 368 -15.22 -31.96 -6.83
CA ARG A 368 -16.13 -30.82 -6.62
C ARG A 368 -17.45 -30.95 -7.37
N ALA A 369 -17.42 -31.40 -8.61
CA ALA A 369 -18.64 -31.69 -9.36
C ALA A 369 -19.46 -32.81 -8.71
N SER A 370 -18.81 -33.88 -8.23
CA SER A 370 -19.49 -35.00 -7.56
C SER A 370 -20.14 -34.60 -6.22
N MET A 371 -19.58 -33.59 -5.54
CA MET A 371 -20.10 -33.02 -4.31
C MET A 371 -21.22 -31.98 -4.53
N GLY A 372 -21.64 -31.74 -5.77
CA GLY A 372 -22.71 -30.79 -6.09
C GLY A 372 -22.28 -29.31 -6.02
N ALA A 373 -20.98 -29.04 -6.02
CA ALA A 373 -20.44 -27.69 -5.98
C ALA A 373 -19.30 -27.56 -7.01
N PRO A 374 -19.56 -27.63 -8.32
CA PRO A 374 -18.50 -27.52 -9.33
C PRO A 374 -17.80 -26.16 -9.26
N LEU A 375 -16.51 -26.12 -9.63
CA LEU A 375 -15.87 -24.86 -9.99
C LEU A 375 -16.44 -24.42 -11.34
N GLU A 376 -17.00 -23.21 -11.40
CA GLU A 376 -17.56 -22.65 -12.62
C GLU A 376 -16.45 -22.26 -13.60
N ARG A 377 -15.34 -21.72 -13.07
CA ARG A 377 -14.26 -21.17 -13.87
C ARG A 377 -12.88 -21.58 -13.37
N LEU A 378 -12.01 -21.94 -14.31
CA LEU A 378 -10.59 -22.20 -14.11
C LEU A 378 -9.77 -21.25 -14.96
N VAL A 379 -8.90 -20.46 -14.31
CA VAL A 379 -8.06 -19.47 -14.99
C VAL A 379 -6.59 -19.84 -14.82
N PHE A 380 -5.88 -19.90 -15.94
CA PHE A 380 -4.43 -20.03 -15.97
C PHE A 380 -3.80 -18.73 -16.44
N ILE A 381 -2.85 -18.20 -15.66
CA ILE A 381 -2.12 -16.97 -16.01
C ILE A 381 -0.63 -17.28 -15.99
N LEU A 382 0.07 -17.08 -17.10
CA LEU A 382 1.49 -17.39 -17.23
C LEU A 382 1.82 -18.85 -16.86
N CYS A 383 0.93 -19.78 -17.22
CA CYS A 383 1.14 -21.21 -16.97
C CYS A 383 1.62 -21.90 -18.24
N TYR A 384 2.59 -22.80 -18.12
CA TYR A 384 3.25 -23.42 -19.28
C TYR A 384 3.20 -24.94 -19.17
N CYS A 385 3.00 -25.63 -20.29
CA CYS A 385 2.99 -27.08 -20.36
C CYS A 385 4.40 -27.64 -20.57
N GLU A 386 4.70 -28.77 -19.94
CA GLU A 386 5.83 -29.59 -20.35
C GLU A 386 5.67 -30.07 -21.80
N ASN A 387 6.79 -30.22 -22.51
CA ASN A 387 6.84 -30.62 -23.92
C ASN A 387 6.20 -31.99 -24.19
N SER A 388 6.08 -32.83 -23.17
CA SER A 388 5.46 -34.16 -23.23
C SER A 388 3.94 -34.13 -23.28
N LEU A 389 3.30 -32.98 -23.00
CA LEU A 389 1.84 -32.85 -22.97
C LEU A 389 1.27 -32.41 -24.33
N ASP A 390 0.16 -33.07 -24.72
CA ASP A 390 -0.70 -32.60 -25.80
C ASP A 390 -1.58 -31.44 -25.29
N ARG A 391 -1.26 -30.23 -25.75
CA ARG A 391 -1.92 -28.98 -25.33
C ARG A 391 -3.37 -28.92 -25.78
N GLY A 392 -3.70 -29.48 -26.95
CA GLY A 392 -5.06 -29.48 -27.49
C GLY A 392 -5.95 -30.44 -26.70
N ALA A 393 -5.46 -31.66 -26.47
CA ALA A 393 -6.16 -32.63 -25.63
C ALA A 393 -6.29 -32.13 -24.18
N LEU A 394 -5.26 -31.47 -23.64
CA LEU A 394 -5.29 -30.90 -22.29
C LEU A 394 -6.35 -29.80 -22.16
N LYS A 395 -6.37 -28.85 -23.11
CA LYS A 395 -7.35 -27.77 -23.16
C LYS A 395 -8.77 -28.34 -23.17
N GLN A 396 -9.05 -29.28 -24.07
CA GLN A 396 -10.35 -29.93 -24.18
C GLN A 396 -10.77 -30.62 -22.87
N ARG A 397 -9.82 -31.28 -22.17
CA ARG A 397 -10.11 -31.92 -20.87
C ARG A 397 -10.53 -30.92 -19.80
N PHE A 398 -9.92 -29.74 -19.75
CA PHE A 398 -10.31 -28.70 -18.80
C PHE A 398 -11.64 -28.03 -19.19
N GLU A 399 -11.85 -27.73 -20.47
CA GLU A 399 -13.12 -27.14 -20.97
C GLU A 399 -14.33 -28.04 -20.74
N ASN A 400 -14.13 -29.37 -20.81
CA ASN A 400 -15.17 -30.33 -20.47
C ASN A 400 -15.56 -30.31 -18.98
N ALA A 401 -14.75 -29.68 -18.11
CA ALA A 401 -14.93 -29.68 -16.67
C ALA A 401 -15.30 -28.30 -16.09
N ALA A 402 -14.85 -27.19 -16.68
CA ALA A 402 -15.12 -25.82 -16.25
C ALA A 402 -14.92 -24.80 -17.39
N ASP A 403 -15.44 -23.57 -17.22
CA ASP A 403 -15.12 -22.43 -18.09
C ASP A 403 -13.62 -22.12 -17.99
N LEU A 404 -12.89 -22.28 -19.10
CA LEU A 404 -11.43 -22.18 -19.14
C LEU A 404 -10.99 -20.83 -19.70
N VAL A 405 -10.08 -20.17 -18.99
CA VAL A 405 -9.42 -18.93 -19.45
C VAL A 405 -7.91 -19.07 -19.33
N ILE A 406 -7.18 -18.74 -20.39
CA ILE A 406 -5.70 -18.78 -20.42
C ILE A 406 -5.16 -17.40 -20.80
N ARG A 407 -4.20 -16.85 -20.04
CA ARG A 407 -3.66 -15.49 -20.25
C ARG A 407 -2.14 -15.42 -20.14
N TYR A 408 -1.50 -14.61 -20.99
CA TYR A 408 -0.07 -14.27 -20.91
C TYR A 408 0.15 -12.74 -20.96
N ASP A 409 1.26 -12.25 -20.41
CA ASP A 409 1.54 -10.79 -20.27
C ASP A 409 1.56 -10.03 -21.61
N GLU A 410 1.89 -10.72 -22.71
CA GLU A 410 1.95 -10.14 -24.06
C GLU A 410 0.58 -9.85 -24.68
N ASP A 411 -0.51 -10.33 -24.08
CA ASP A 411 -1.87 -10.18 -24.60
C ASP A 411 -2.54 -8.85 -24.13
N ALA A 412 -1.81 -8.01 -23.37
CA ALA A 412 -2.34 -6.74 -22.81
C ALA A 412 -2.23 -5.52 -23.75
N ASP A 413 -1.31 -5.56 -24.73
CA ASP A 413 -0.99 -4.40 -25.60
C ASP A 413 -1.46 -4.56 -27.06
N SER A 414 -2.20 -5.63 -27.38
CA SER A 414 -2.73 -5.90 -28.73
C SER A 414 -4.25 -5.67 -28.79
N PRO A 415 -4.74 -4.63 -29.50
CA PRO A 415 -6.18 -4.40 -29.67
C PRO A 415 -6.82 -5.37 -30.69
N ASP A 416 -6.03 -6.18 -31.39
CA ASP A 416 -6.46 -7.19 -32.36
C ASP A 416 -5.85 -8.55 -32.01
N THR A 417 -6.49 -9.31 -31.12
CA THR A 417 -6.34 -10.77 -31.11
C THR A 417 -7.57 -11.41 -30.51
N ASP A 418 -8.47 -11.87 -31.38
CA ASP A 418 -9.27 -13.06 -31.11
C ASP A 418 -8.33 -14.18 -30.61
N SER A 419 -8.64 -14.71 -29.44
CA SER A 419 -8.11 -15.93 -28.81
C SER A 419 -6.64 -16.30 -29.07
N LYS A 420 -5.79 -16.11 -28.06
CA LYS A 420 -4.74 -17.09 -27.75
C LYS A 420 -5.05 -17.78 -26.42
N ASP A 421 -6.27 -18.34 -26.31
CA ASP A 421 -6.66 -19.28 -25.25
C ASP A 421 -5.97 -20.64 -25.46
N GLU A 422 -4.66 -20.65 -25.68
CA GLU A 422 -3.87 -21.86 -25.87
C GLU A 422 -2.71 -21.89 -24.88
N PHE A 423 -2.47 -23.06 -24.31
CA PHE A 423 -1.29 -23.27 -23.50
C PHE A 423 -0.02 -23.09 -24.34
N ARG A 424 1.02 -22.54 -23.72
CA ARG A 424 2.38 -22.46 -24.29
C ARG A 424 3.26 -23.53 -23.64
N TYR A 425 4.27 -24.01 -24.37
CA TYR A 425 5.27 -24.91 -23.77
C TYR A 425 6.23 -24.13 -22.87
N THR A 426 6.79 -24.81 -21.87
CA THR A 426 7.84 -24.27 -21.02
C THR A 426 9.03 -23.82 -21.90
N PRO A 427 9.45 -22.55 -21.81
CA PRO A 427 10.53 -22.02 -22.63
C PRO A 427 11.90 -22.63 -22.32
#